data_AF-A0A816PD27-F1
#
_entry.id   AF-A0A816PD27-F1
#
_cell.length_a   1.000
_cell.length_b   1.000
_cell.length_c   1.000
_cell.angle_alpha   90.00
_cell.angle_beta   90.00
_cell.angle_gamma   90.00
#
_symmetry.space_group_name_H-M   'P 1'
#
loop_
_entity.id
_entity.type
_entity.pdbx_description
1 polymer ?
#
loop_
_entity_poly.entity_id
_entity_poly.type
_entity_poly.pdbx_seq_one_letter_code
_entity_poly.pdbx_strand_id
1 'polypeptide(L)'
;TWSDEQTRFFLQLRLDENLKGNIRKQMVNEAGRQAIVDKFYEAFGIKIPWRKFGIKYNTCKKQYESFKKLTRNRTGLGFDSTGFINMSEDWWNERCKEWPGARKFKDKPVANMDLMEKVFGTVYISGGEGWSAQQGEDVLDTKHSEHDDEIDGEDDAESRRDIPTEEAVGSKNVGPSSSRSKVNKKRSRAVQAGQAVADVIRESVESRDKILSHKNHLIENHPEFSCSELRAMEVLHSLPAIRMWSPLYKASINHVKQDAANRQTFLFYGDDENRVLYLEYATGESRDA
;
A
#
# COMPACT_ATOMS: atom_id res chain seq x y z
N THR A 1 -13.12 5.47 -26.35
CA THR A 1 -12.04 5.60 -25.34
C THR A 1 -12.57 6.40 -24.17
N TRP A 2 -12.05 6.21 -22.96
CA TRP A 2 -12.44 7.00 -21.79
C TRP A 2 -11.70 8.34 -21.78
N SER A 3 -12.38 9.45 -21.47
CA SER A 3 -11.73 10.73 -21.17
C SER A 3 -11.10 10.73 -19.76
N ASP A 4 -10.24 11.70 -19.47
CA ASP A 4 -9.66 11.85 -18.12
C ASP A 4 -10.70 12.31 -17.09
N GLU A 5 -11.74 13.02 -17.52
CA GLU A 5 -12.91 13.37 -16.68
C GLU A 5 -13.76 12.15 -16.34
N GLN A 6 -14.10 11.31 -17.32
CA GLN A 6 -14.78 10.03 -17.10
C GLN A 6 -13.95 9.11 -16.19
N THR A 7 -12.63 9.13 -16.37
CA THR A 7 -11.67 8.42 -15.50
C THR A 7 -11.72 8.96 -14.07
N ARG A 8 -11.76 10.28 -13.90
CA ARG A 8 -11.84 10.96 -12.60
C ARG A 8 -13.11 10.55 -11.87
N PHE A 9 -14.25 10.69 -12.53
CA PHE A 9 -15.55 10.39 -11.96
C PHE A 9 -15.66 8.92 -11.54
N PHE A 10 -15.25 7.97 -12.38
CA PHE A 10 -15.23 6.56 -11.99
C PHE A 10 -14.34 6.26 -10.77
N LEU A 11 -13.16 6.90 -10.68
CA LEU A 11 -12.30 6.74 -9.49
C LEU A 11 -12.92 7.37 -8.23
N GLN A 12 -13.65 8.49 -8.35
CA GLN A 12 -14.44 9.06 -7.25
C GLN A 12 -15.57 8.11 -6.81
N LEU A 13 -16.37 7.60 -7.75
CA LEU A 13 -17.42 6.62 -7.46
C LEU A 13 -16.87 5.37 -6.76
N ARG A 14 -15.67 4.92 -7.15
CA ARG A 14 -15.02 3.78 -6.49
C ARG A 14 -14.55 4.09 -5.06
N LEU A 15 -14.27 5.36 -4.72
CA LEU A 15 -14.00 5.78 -3.35
C LEU A 15 -15.30 5.89 -2.53
N ASP A 16 -16.37 6.45 -3.11
CA ASP A 16 -17.70 6.51 -2.46
C ASP A 16 -18.20 5.12 -2.07
N GLU A 17 -18.17 4.16 -3.00
CA GLU A 17 -18.64 2.80 -2.75
C GLU A 17 -17.66 2.02 -1.83
N ASN A 18 -16.39 2.41 -1.74
CA ASN A 18 -15.48 1.90 -0.71
C ASN A 18 -15.87 2.40 0.69
N LEU A 19 -16.18 3.68 0.84
CA LEU A 19 -16.63 4.29 2.11
C LEU A 19 -17.96 3.69 2.61
N LYS A 20 -18.83 3.26 1.69
CA LYS A 20 -20.07 2.52 2.00
C LYS A 20 -19.85 1.04 2.36
N GLY A 21 -18.63 0.51 2.27
CA GLY A 21 -18.34 -0.91 2.48
C GLY A 21 -18.79 -1.85 1.34
N ASN A 22 -19.15 -1.30 0.18
CA ASN A 22 -19.52 -2.05 -1.03
C ASN A 22 -18.30 -2.65 -1.77
N ILE A 23 -17.09 -2.36 -1.31
CA ILE A 23 -15.84 -2.92 -1.83
C ILE A 23 -15.14 -3.74 -0.74
N ARG A 24 -14.84 -5.01 -1.03
CA ARG A 24 -14.06 -5.90 -0.15
C ARG A 24 -12.94 -6.55 -0.95
N LYS A 25 -11.70 -6.53 -0.42
CA LYS A 25 -10.51 -7.11 -1.08
C LYS A 25 -10.39 -6.66 -2.55
N GLN A 26 -10.63 -5.35 -2.78
CA GLN A 26 -10.73 -4.66 -4.08
C GLN A 26 -11.88 -5.07 -5.04
N MET A 27 -12.68 -6.09 -4.68
CA MET A 27 -13.87 -6.50 -5.46
C MET A 27 -15.09 -5.68 -5.05
N VAL A 28 -15.84 -5.19 -6.04
CA VAL A 28 -17.10 -4.46 -5.82
C VAL A 28 -18.27 -5.44 -5.81
N ASN A 29 -19.11 -5.37 -4.77
CA ASN A 29 -20.37 -6.14 -4.67
C ASN A 29 -21.42 -5.64 -5.67
N GLU A 30 -22.49 -6.40 -5.91
CA GLU A 30 -23.45 -6.07 -6.98
C GLU A 30 -24.17 -4.73 -6.75
N ALA A 31 -24.49 -4.39 -5.50
CA ALA A 31 -25.06 -3.08 -5.16
C ALA A 31 -24.13 -1.91 -5.55
N GLY A 32 -22.82 -2.03 -5.28
CA GLY A 32 -21.82 -1.05 -5.67
C GLY A 32 -21.57 -1.02 -7.19
N ARG A 33 -21.67 -2.16 -7.89
CA ARG A 33 -21.58 -2.21 -9.36
C ARG A 33 -22.72 -1.44 -10.00
N GLN A 34 -23.95 -1.74 -9.59
CA GLN A 34 -25.16 -1.08 -10.08
C GLN A 34 -25.11 0.42 -9.78
N ALA A 35 -24.78 0.82 -8.54
CA ALA A 35 -24.63 2.23 -8.17
C ALA A 35 -23.53 2.97 -8.95
N ILE A 36 -22.44 2.30 -9.34
CA ILE A 36 -21.41 2.89 -10.22
C ILE A 36 -21.93 3.05 -11.65
N VAL A 37 -22.63 2.04 -12.18
CA VAL A 37 -23.18 2.07 -13.55
C VAL A 37 -24.25 3.15 -13.70
N ASP A 38 -25.19 3.23 -12.77
CA ASP A 38 -26.31 4.18 -12.82
C ASP A 38 -25.81 5.62 -12.69
N LYS A 39 -25.01 5.93 -11.66
CA LYS A 39 -24.42 7.29 -11.50
C LYS A 39 -23.55 7.69 -12.70
N PHE A 40 -22.85 6.75 -13.34
CA PHE A 40 -22.06 7.05 -14.54
C PHE A 40 -22.96 7.33 -15.75
N TYR A 41 -24.09 6.62 -15.87
CA TYR A 41 -25.11 6.91 -16.87
C TYR A 41 -25.80 8.26 -16.63
N GLU A 42 -26.12 8.61 -15.38
CA GLU A 42 -26.67 9.92 -15.00
C GLU A 42 -25.70 11.07 -15.35
N ALA A 43 -24.40 10.91 -15.06
CA ALA A 43 -23.41 11.96 -15.26
C ALA A 43 -23.02 12.19 -16.74
N PHE A 44 -23.02 11.14 -17.58
CA PHE A 44 -22.51 11.22 -18.97
C PHE A 44 -23.50 10.80 -20.05
N GLY A 45 -24.68 10.29 -19.71
CA GLY A 45 -25.65 9.73 -20.67
C GLY A 45 -25.21 8.43 -21.36
N ILE A 46 -24.07 7.84 -20.95
CA ILE A 46 -23.45 6.68 -21.62
C ILE A 46 -23.70 5.41 -20.82
N LYS A 47 -24.47 4.48 -21.38
CA LYS A 47 -24.58 3.10 -20.86
C LYS A 47 -23.36 2.30 -21.28
N ILE A 48 -22.66 1.71 -20.31
CA ILE A 48 -21.51 0.82 -20.53
C ILE A 48 -21.59 -0.40 -19.60
N PRO A 49 -21.27 -1.62 -20.07
CA PRO A 49 -21.34 -2.83 -19.25
C PRO A 49 -20.18 -2.93 -18.27
N TRP A 50 -20.40 -3.58 -17.12
CA TRP A 50 -19.45 -3.66 -16.01
C TRP A 50 -18.03 -4.12 -16.40
N ARG A 51 -17.89 -5.05 -17.37
CA ARG A 51 -16.59 -5.50 -17.90
C ARG A 51 -15.69 -4.33 -18.37
N LYS A 52 -16.27 -3.23 -18.89
CA LYS A 52 -15.50 -2.03 -19.29
C LYS A 52 -14.97 -1.24 -18.10
N PHE A 53 -15.70 -1.17 -16.98
CA PHE A 53 -15.22 -0.57 -15.72
C PHE A 53 -14.09 -1.40 -15.10
N GLY A 54 -14.20 -2.73 -15.12
CA GLY A 54 -13.12 -3.64 -14.69
C GLY A 54 -11.83 -3.46 -15.50
N ILE A 55 -11.93 -3.43 -16.84
CA ILE A 55 -10.80 -3.14 -17.74
C ILE A 55 -10.20 -1.75 -17.44
N LYS A 56 -11.04 -0.73 -17.22
CA LYS A 56 -10.59 0.64 -16.90
C LYS A 56 -9.86 0.70 -15.55
N TYR A 57 -10.39 0.04 -14.51
CA TYR A 57 -9.74 -0.09 -13.20
C TYR A 57 -8.36 -0.75 -13.31
N ASN A 58 -8.26 -1.88 -14.01
CA ASN A 58 -6.98 -2.57 -14.25
C ASN A 58 -6.00 -1.73 -15.08
N THR A 59 -6.50 -0.88 -15.98
CA THR A 59 -5.68 0.07 -16.74
C THR A 59 -5.10 1.15 -15.81
N CYS A 60 -5.93 1.76 -14.97
CA CYS A 60 -5.48 2.77 -14.00
C CYS A 60 -4.51 2.18 -12.96
N LYS A 61 -4.71 0.93 -12.52
CA LYS A 61 -3.78 0.22 -11.64
C LYS A 61 -2.39 0.09 -12.27
N LYS A 62 -2.32 -0.35 -13.53
CA LYS A 62 -1.04 -0.47 -14.28
C LYS A 62 -0.37 0.87 -14.52
N GLN A 63 -1.13 1.95 -14.75
CA GLN A 63 -0.61 3.32 -14.85
C GLN A 63 0.00 3.77 -13.52
N TYR A 64 -0.72 3.58 -12.42
CA TYR A 64 -0.29 3.90 -11.07
C TYR A 64 0.98 3.12 -10.66
N GLU A 65 1.00 1.79 -10.82
CA GLU A 65 2.17 0.94 -10.54
C GLU A 65 3.41 1.39 -11.34
N SER A 66 3.21 1.80 -12.59
CA SER A 66 4.28 2.35 -13.45
C SER A 66 4.79 3.71 -12.96
N PHE A 67 3.90 4.59 -12.48
CA PHE A 67 4.29 5.87 -11.88
C PHE A 67 5.00 5.70 -10.53
N LYS A 68 4.54 4.76 -9.68
CA LYS A 68 5.26 4.43 -8.43
C LYS A 68 6.62 3.79 -8.73
N LYS A 69 6.75 3.00 -9.80
CA LYS A 69 8.06 2.52 -10.29
C LYS A 69 8.97 3.67 -10.77
N LEU A 70 8.42 4.68 -11.44
CA LEU A 70 9.16 5.87 -11.86
C LEU A 70 9.76 6.62 -10.66
N THR A 71 8.95 6.85 -9.63
CA THR A 71 9.25 7.69 -8.47
C THR A 71 9.89 6.95 -7.29
N ARG A 72 9.90 5.61 -7.28
CA ARG A 72 10.51 4.78 -6.23
C ARG A 72 11.97 5.16 -5.95
N ASN A 73 12.29 5.37 -4.68
CA ASN A 73 13.63 5.70 -4.17
C ASN A 73 14.22 6.98 -4.83
N ARG A 74 13.38 8.01 -5.05
CA ARG A 74 13.79 9.32 -5.55
C ARG A 74 13.28 10.42 -4.62
N THR A 75 14.19 11.21 -4.08
CA THR A 75 13.94 12.40 -3.25
C THR A 75 14.07 13.66 -4.10
N GLY A 76 13.42 14.75 -3.70
CA GLY A 76 13.52 16.04 -4.41
C GLY A 76 12.86 16.06 -5.80
N LEU A 77 11.84 15.23 -6.03
CA LEU A 77 11.05 15.29 -7.26
C LEU A 77 10.28 16.62 -7.35
N GLY A 78 10.70 17.49 -8.26
CA GLY A 78 9.93 18.67 -8.64
C GLY A 78 8.66 18.28 -9.41
N PHE A 79 7.59 19.04 -9.18
CA PHE A 79 6.37 18.98 -9.98
C PHE A 79 6.02 20.37 -10.49
N ASP A 80 5.49 20.48 -11.71
CA ASP A 80 4.95 21.73 -12.23
C ASP A 80 3.46 21.92 -11.87
N SER A 81 2.91 23.09 -12.17
CA SER A 81 1.50 23.45 -11.90
C SER A 81 0.49 22.61 -12.70
N THR A 82 0.96 21.79 -13.65
CA THR A 82 0.15 20.86 -14.45
C THR A 82 0.36 19.38 -14.04
N GLY A 83 1.20 19.10 -13.04
CA GLY A 83 1.44 17.77 -12.49
C GLY A 83 2.48 16.92 -13.24
N PHE A 84 3.28 17.48 -14.17
CA PHE A 84 4.43 16.76 -14.71
C PHE A 84 5.57 16.71 -13.68
N ILE A 85 6.44 15.70 -13.80
CA ILE A 85 7.69 15.63 -13.03
C ILE A 85 8.69 16.60 -13.67
N ASN A 86 8.87 17.75 -13.02
CA ASN A 86 9.80 18.81 -13.43
C ASN A 86 11.20 18.49 -12.91
N MET A 87 11.97 17.76 -13.72
CA MET A 87 13.33 17.29 -13.43
C MET A 87 14.23 17.50 -14.65
N SER A 88 15.55 17.57 -14.43
CA SER A 88 16.54 17.83 -15.49
C SER A 88 16.58 16.74 -16.56
N GLU A 89 17.09 17.11 -17.75
CA GLU A 89 17.28 16.17 -18.87
C GLU A 89 18.22 15.01 -18.47
N ASP A 90 19.26 15.28 -17.68
CA ASP A 90 20.18 14.26 -17.16
C ASP A 90 19.49 13.27 -16.24
N TRP A 91 18.61 13.73 -15.35
CA TRP A 91 17.80 12.87 -14.50
C TRP A 91 16.87 11.98 -15.33
N TRP A 92 16.21 12.53 -16.35
CA TRP A 92 15.38 11.76 -17.27
C TRP A 92 16.20 10.75 -18.08
N ASN A 93 17.40 11.10 -18.51
CA ASN A 93 18.31 10.20 -19.22
C ASN A 93 18.81 9.06 -18.33
N GLU A 94 19.21 9.34 -17.09
CA GLU A 94 19.55 8.32 -16.11
C GLU A 94 18.36 7.39 -15.82
N ARG A 95 17.18 7.97 -15.53
CA ARG A 95 15.96 7.21 -15.27
C ARG A 95 15.54 6.33 -16.46
N CYS A 96 15.79 6.79 -17.69
CA CYS A 96 15.56 6.02 -18.92
C CYS A 96 16.60 4.91 -19.16
N LYS A 97 17.86 5.07 -18.70
CA LYS A 97 18.86 3.98 -18.71
C LYS A 97 18.46 2.86 -17.76
N GLU A 98 18.04 3.20 -16.54
CA GLU A 98 17.53 2.24 -15.55
C GLU A 98 16.23 1.56 -15.99
N TRP A 99 15.31 2.32 -16.62
CA TRP A 99 14.02 1.84 -17.06
C TRP A 99 13.55 2.59 -18.32
N PRO A 100 13.74 2.03 -19.52
CA PRO A 100 13.33 2.69 -20.78
C PRO A 100 11.84 3.05 -20.88
N GLY A 101 10.98 2.43 -20.06
CA GLY A 101 9.57 2.80 -19.93
C GLY A 101 9.33 4.21 -19.36
N ALA A 102 10.31 4.78 -18.65
CA ALA A 102 10.24 6.12 -18.06
C ALA A 102 9.96 7.22 -19.08
N ARG A 103 10.47 7.09 -20.32
CA ARG A 103 10.27 8.09 -21.39
C ARG A 103 8.79 8.42 -21.63
N LYS A 104 7.89 7.44 -21.48
CA LYS A 104 6.44 7.61 -21.66
C LYS A 104 5.80 8.62 -20.68
N PHE A 105 6.49 8.95 -19.58
CA PHE A 105 6.05 9.85 -18.52
C PHE A 105 6.71 11.23 -18.60
N LYS A 106 7.72 11.40 -19.47
CA LYS A 106 8.32 12.70 -19.78
C LYS A 106 7.40 13.51 -20.68
N ASP A 107 6.89 12.86 -21.73
CA ASP A 107 6.14 13.52 -22.80
C ASP A 107 4.63 13.64 -22.50
N LYS A 108 4.13 12.99 -21.43
CA LYS A 108 2.71 12.93 -21.07
C LYS A 108 2.50 12.90 -19.55
N PRO A 109 1.61 13.72 -18.98
CA PRO A 109 1.28 13.69 -17.57
C PRO A 109 0.38 12.49 -17.26
N VAL A 110 0.41 12.00 -16.02
CA VAL A 110 -0.50 10.94 -15.56
C VAL A 110 -1.72 11.58 -14.91
N ALA A 111 -2.79 11.74 -15.68
CA ALA A 111 -4.05 12.28 -15.17
C ALA A 111 -4.60 11.43 -14.00
N ASN A 112 -5.26 12.10 -13.05
CA ASN A 112 -5.92 11.50 -11.88
C ASN A 112 -5.02 10.72 -10.90
N MET A 113 -3.70 10.98 -10.88
CA MET A 113 -2.79 10.39 -9.89
C MET A 113 -3.22 10.62 -8.43
N ASP A 114 -3.87 11.75 -8.14
CA ASP A 114 -4.43 12.09 -6.83
C ASP A 114 -5.52 11.12 -6.35
N LEU A 115 -6.31 10.56 -7.28
CA LEU A 115 -7.31 9.53 -7.00
C LEU A 115 -6.72 8.12 -7.10
N MET A 116 -5.75 7.91 -8.00
CA MET A 116 -5.05 6.62 -8.08
C MET A 116 -4.27 6.31 -6.79
N GLU A 117 -3.62 7.30 -6.17
CA GLU A 117 -2.99 7.13 -4.84
C GLU A 117 -4.03 6.78 -3.76
N LYS A 118 -5.25 7.34 -3.83
CA LYS A 118 -6.34 7.01 -2.87
C LYS A 118 -6.95 5.63 -3.08
N VAL A 119 -7.03 5.15 -4.33
CA VAL A 119 -7.64 3.84 -4.68
C VAL A 119 -6.65 2.67 -4.62
N PHE A 120 -5.37 2.93 -4.93
CA PHE A 120 -4.32 1.91 -5.06
C PHE A 120 -3.13 2.09 -4.09
N GLY A 121 -3.04 3.22 -3.39
CA GLY A 121 -2.04 3.43 -2.35
C GLY A 121 -2.24 2.49 -1.16
N THR A 122 -1.15 2.21 -0.44
CA THR A 122 -1.15 1.28 0.69
C THR A 122 -1.72 1.92 1.95
N VAL A 123 -3.05 2.13 1.95
CA VAL A 123 -3.85 2.41 3.14
C VAL A 123 -4.65 1.15 3.48
N TYR A 124 -3.99 0.17 4.09
CA TYR A 124 -4.64 -1.02 4.64
C TYR A 124 -5.32 -0.66 5.98
N ILE A 125 -6.37 0.14 5.94
CA ILE A 125 -7.33 0.26 7.04
C ILE A 125 -8.46 -0.74 6.78
N SER A 126 -8.17 -2.01 7.07
CA SER A 126 -9.19 -3.05 7.25
C SER A 126 -9.11 -3.55 8.69
N GLY A 127 -9.48 -2.68 9.64
CA GLY A 127 -9.64 -3.08 11.03
C GLY A 127 -10.79 -4.09 11.12
N GLY A 128 -10.48 -5.34 11.49
CA GLY A 128 -11.48 -6.41 11.62
C GLY A 128 -11.40 -7.55 10.60
N GLU A 129 -10.21 -8.08 10.32
CA GLU A 129 -10.04 -9.51 9.97
C GLU A 129 -8.64 -9.95 10.44
N GLY A 130 -8.54 -11.08 11.14
CA GLY A 130 -7.33 -11.44 11.90
C GLY A 130 -6.14 -11.86 11.04
N TRP A 131 -4.94 -11.35 11.35
CA TRP A 131 -3.69 -11.84 10.77
C TRP A 131 -3.38 -13.24 11.29
N SER A 132 -3.83 -14.27 10.57
CA SER A 132 -3.33 -15.64 10.78
C SER A 132 -1.95 -15.80 10.14
N ALA A 133 -0.91 -15.96 10.95
CA ALA A 133 0.48 -16.06 10.50
C ALA A 133 0.82 -17.46 9.94
N GLN A 134 0.04 -17.94 8.97
CA GLN A 134 0.21 -19.26 8.33
C GLN A 134 0.01 -19.23 6.81
N GLN A 135 0.80 -18.41 6.12
CA GLN A 135 1.24 -18.69 4.75
C GLN A 135 2.48 -17.84 4.42
N GLY A 136 3.66 -18.49 4.45
CA GLY A 136 4.88 -17.93 3.88
C GLY A 136 4.82 -17.97 2.35
N GLU A 137 5.42 -16.98 1.69
CA GLU A 137 5.39 -16.81 0.24
C GLU A 137 6.17 -17.90 -0.49
N ASP A 138 5.69 -18.34 -1.66
CA ASP A 138 6.56 -18.60 -2.81
C ASP A 138 5.79 -18.52 -4.14
N VAL A 139 6.52 -18.50 -5.26
CA VAL A 139 6.05 -18.45 -6.66
C VAL A 139 5.37 -17.14 -7.08
N LEU A 140 6.16 -16.07 -7.11
CA LEU A 140 6.14 -15.18 -8.28
C LEU A 140 7.07 -15.77 -9.36
N ASP A 141 6.51 -16.55 -10.30
CA ASP A 141 7.19 -16.79 -11.59
C ASP A 141 6.22 -16.67 -12.77
N THR A 142 6.81 -16.42 -13.93
CA THR A 142 6.18 -15.91 -15.14
C THR A 142 5.41 -17.02 -15.87
N LYS A 143 4.09 -17.03 -15.73
CA LYS A 143 3.23 -17.63 -16.75
C LYS A 143 2.08 -16.71 -17.11
N HIS A 144 1.91 -16.46 -18.41
CA HIS A 144 0.63 -15.98 -18.94
C HIS A 144 -0.42 -17.05 -18.64
N SER A 145 -1.34 -16.74 -17.71
CA SER A 145 -2.72 -17.17 -17.88
C SER A 145 -3.48 -15.97 -18.42
N GLU A 146 -3.82 -16.05 -19.70
CA GLU A 146 -4.92 -15.28 -20.25
C GLU A 146 -6.20 -15.91 -19.69
N HIS A 147 -6.54 -15.55 -18.45
CA HIS A 147 -7.87 -15.78 -17.94
C HIS A 147 -8.74 -14.74 -18.63
N ASP A 148 -9.33 -15.12 -19.75
CA ASP A 148 -10.54 -14.42 -20.16
C ASP A 148 -11.61 -14.77 -19.12
N ASP A 149 -12.27 -13.74 -18.60
CA ASP A 149 -13.48 -13.94 -17.81
C ASP A 149 -14.58 -14.22 -18.83
N GLU A 150 -14.76 -15.49 -19.19
CA GLU A 150 -15.89 -15.94 -20.00
C GLU A 150 -17.18 -15.50 -19.30
N ILE A 151 -17.96 -14.68 -20.00
CA ILE A 151 -19.29 -14.30 -19.54
C ILE A 151 -20.19 -15.48 -19.84
N ASP A 152 -20.79 -16.03 -18.79
CA ASP A 152 -21.71 -17.16 -18.83
C ASP A 152 -22.82 -16.94 -19.86
N GLY A 153 -23.18 -18.00 -20.57
CA GLY A 153 -23.94 -17.94 -21.82
C GLY A 153 -24.58 -19.27 -22.16
N GLU A 154 -25.78 -19.48 -21.63
CA GLU A 154 -26.68 -20.55 -22.04
C GLU A 154 -27.12 -20.34 -23.51
N ASP A 155 -26.78 -21.27 -24.42
CA ASP A 155 -27.81 -22.07 -25.13
C ASP A 155 -27.27 -23.18 -26.07
N ASP A 156 -27.95 -24.34 -25.99
CA ASP A 156 -28.31 -25.34 -27.02
C ASP A 156 -27.30 -26.10 -27.95
N ALA A 157 -27.77 -27.28 -28.39
CA ALA A 157 -27.48 -28.03 -29.63
C ALA A 157 -26.10 -28.71 -29.88
N GLU A 158 -26.00 -29.96 -29.42
CA GLU A 158 -25.69 -31.17 -30.24
C GLU A 158 -24.53 -31.16 -31.28
N SER A 159 -23.49 -31.99 -31.07
CA SER A 159 -23.22 -33.17 -31.93
C SER A 159 -22.10 -34.12 -31.45
N ARG A 160 -22.25 -35.41 -31.77
CA ARG A 160 -21.38 -36.55 -31.38
C ARG A 160 -20.16 -36.72 -32.31
N ARG A 161 -19.02 -37.19 -31.76
CA ARG A 161 -18.46 -38.53 -32.09
C ARG A 161 -17.19 -38.93 -31.30
N ASP A 162 -16.94 -40.24 -31.28
CA ASP A 162 -16.02 -40.95 -30.39
C ASP A 162 -14.73 -41.45 -31.07
N ILE A 163 -13.61 -41.42 -30.32
CA ILE A 163 -12.69 -42.53 -29.94
C ILE A 163 -12.80 -43.82 -30.84
N PRO A 164 -11.70 -44.42 -31.41
CA PRO A 164 -10.60 -44.98 -30.60
C PRO A 164 -9.15 -45.10 -31.18
N THR A 165 -8.28 -45.57 -30.27
CA THR A 165 -6.88 -46.06 -30.38
C THR A 165 -6.73 -47.48 -30.94
N GLU A 166 -5.50 -47.92 -31.32
CA GLU A 166 -5.02 -49.33 -31.34
C GLU A 166 -3.45 -49.39 -31.44
N GLU A 167 -2.80 -50.56 -31.20
CA GLU A 167 -1.31 -50.78 -31.19
C GLU A 167 -0.88 -52.18 -31.73
N ALA A 168 0.36 -52.51 -32.15
CA ALA A 168 1.56 -51.74 -32.56
C ALA A 168 2.39 -52.47 -33.66
N VAL A 169 3.46 -53.28 -33.51
CA VAL A 169 4.34 -53.71 -32.39
C VAL A 169 5.79 -54.05 -32.87
N GLY A 170 6.81 -53.25 -32.51
CA GLY A 170 8.24 -53.67 -32.46
C GLY A 170 9.05 -53.79 -33.78
N SER A 171 10.39 -53.99 -33.77
CA SER A 171 11.37 -54.05 -32.66
C SER A 171 12.87 -53.94 -33.12
N LYS A 172 13.81 -53.84 -32.16
CA LYS A 172 15.31 -53.92 -32.23
C LYS A 172 16.06 -52.66 -32.70
N ASN A 173 16.94 -52.01 -31.90
CA ASN A 173 18.25 -52.53 -31.44
C ASN A 173 18.79 -51.81 -30.17
N VAL A 174 20.00 -52.19 -29.69
CA VAL A 174 20.52 -51.87 -28.34
C VAL A 174 21.82 -51.02 -28.30
N GLY A 175 22.03 -50.27 -27.20
CA GLY A 175 23.28 -49.56 -26.88
C GLY A 175 23.22 -48.79 -25.53
N PRO A 176 24.25 -48.78 -24.66
CA PRO A 176 24.12 -48.26 -23.28
C PRO A 176 24.88 -46.95 -22.93
N SER A 177 24.42 -46.31 -21.84
CA SER A 177 25.18 -45.48 -20.87
C SER A 177 25.11 -43.94 -20.90
N SER A 178 25.50 -43.33 -19.76
CA SER A 178 25.78 -41.89 -19.49
C SER A 178 24.61 -40.89 -19.33
N SER A 179 23.75 -41.10 -18.33
CA SER A 179 22.72 -40.10 -17.90
C SER A 179 22.91 -39.52 -16.48
N ARG A 180 23.44 -40.27 -15.51
CA ARG A 180 23.46 -39.88 -14.08
C ARG A 180 24.28 -38.63 -13.73
N SER A 181 25.40 -38.36 -14.40
CA SER A 181 26.31 -37.25 -14.05
C SER A 181 25.70 -35.85 -14.29
N LYS A 182 24.84 -35.71 -15.31
CA LYS A 182 24.18 -34.44 -15.66
C LYS A 182 23.11 -34.03 -14.63
N VAL A 183 22.49 -34.99 -13.95
CA VAL A 183 21.41 -34.75 -12.97
C VAL A 183 21.96 -34.09 -11.70
N ASN A 184 23.02 -34.64 -11.11
CA ASN A 184 23.61 -34.10 -9.88
C ASN A 184 24.12 -32.65 -10.05
N LYS A 185 24.71 -32.34 -11.22
CA LYS A 185 25.21 -30.98 -11.53
C LYS A 185 24.09 -29.95 -11.75
N LYS A 186 22.89 -30.38 -12.18
CA LYS A 186 21.67 -29.54 -12.14
C LYS A 186 21.17 -29.32 -10.70
N ARG A 187 21.06 -30.40 -9.92
CA ARG A 187 20.54 -30.36 -8.53
C ARG A 187 21.38 -29.46 -7.62
N SER A 188 22.70 -29.51 -7.72
CA SER A 188 23.62 -28.63 -6.98
C SER A 188 23.40 -27.14 -7.31
N ARG A 189 23.21 -26.79 -8.59
CA ARG A 189 22.94 -25.40 -9.01
C ARG A 189 21.57 -24.90 -8.53
N ALA A 190 20.56 -25.76 -8.52
CA ALA A 190 19.23 -25.41 -7.99
C ALA A 190 19.28 -25.07 -6.49
N VAL A 191 20.04 -25.83 -5.69
CA VAL A 191 20.24 -25.54 -4.26
C VAL A 191 20.98 -24.21 -4.05
N GLN A 192 22.02 -23.92 -4.84
CA GLN A 192 22.74 -22.63 -4.75
C GLN A 192 21.85 -21.45 -5.16
N ALA A 193 21.01 -21.60 -6.19
CA ALA A 193 20.04 -20.58 -6.59
C ALA A 193 18.98 -20.34 -5.50
N GLY A 194 18.42 -21.40 -4.91
CA GLY A 194 17.45 -21.29 -3.81
C GLY A 194 18.03 -20.62 -2.57
N GLN A 195 19.30 -20.92 -2.22
CA GLN A 195 20.00 -20.25 -1.13
C GLN A 195 20.17 -18.74 -1.41
N ALA A 196 20.62 -18.37 -2.60
CA ALA A 196 20.78 -16.96 -2.98
C ALA A 196 19.44 -16.19 -2.96
N VAL A 197 18.34 -16.83 -3.36
CA VAL A 197 16.98 -16.25 -3.24
C VAL A 197 16.59 -16.07 -1.76
N ALA A 198 16.83 -17.07 -0.91
CA ALA A 198 16.54 -16.98 0.53
C ALA A 198 17.39 -15.91 1.24
N ASP A 199 18.63 -15.68 0.80
CA ASP A 199 19.50 -14.62 1.31
C ASP A 199 18.98 -13.23 0.91
N VAL A 200 18.58 -13.03 -0.34
CA VAL A 200 17.96 -11.78 -0.82
C VAL A 200 16.61 -11.50 -0.14
N ILE A 201 15.81 -12.53 0.12
CA ILE A 201 14.55 -12.39 0.89
C ILE A 201 14.85 -11.91 2.31
N ARG A 202 15.86 -12.50 2.98
CA ARG A 202 16.26 -12.10 4.35
C ARG A 202 16.75 -10.66 4.40
N GLU A 203 17.63 -10.26 3.49
CA GLU A 203 18.11 -8.87 3.38
C GLU A 203 16.96 -7.89 3.13
N SER A 204 15.99 -8.28 2.29
CA SER A 204 14.78 -7.50 2.01
C SER A 204 13.87 -7.35 3.24
N VAL A 205 13.69 -8.41 4.03
CA VAL A 205 12.94 -8.38 5.30
C VAL A 205 13.65 -7.48 6.32
N GLU A 206 14.95 -7.71 6.56
CA GLU A 206 15.72 -6.86 7.47
C GLU A 206 15.70 -5.38 7.05
N SER A 207 15.76 -5.09 5.75
CA SER A 207 15.65 -3.74 5.21
C SER A 207 14.27 -3.12 5.48
N ARG A 208 13.19 -3.89 5.31
CA ARG A 208 11.83 -3.48 5.66
C ARG A 208 11.68 -3.22 7.16
N ASP A 209 12.26 -4.05 8.01
CA ASP A 209 12.18 -3.91 9.48
C ASP A 209 12.98 -2.69 9.97
N LYS A 210 14.16 -2.45 9.39
CA LYS A 210 14.95 -1.22 9.64
C LYS A 210 14.18 0.03 9.22
N ILE A 211 13.47 0.01 8.08
CA ILE A 211 12.59 1.10 7.63
C ILE A 211 11.37 1.27 8.55
N LEU A 212 10.74 0.17 9.00
CA LEU A 212 9.57 0.22 9.87
C LEU A 212 9.93 0.75 11.26
N SER A 213 11.03 0.27 11.85
CA SER A 213 11.59 0.76 13.12
C SER A 213 11.90 2.26 13.04
N HIS A 214 12.59 2.71 11.99
CA HIS A 214 12.87 4.14 11.78
C HIS A 214 11.57 4.96 11.61
N LYS A 215 10.55 4.46 10.91
CA LYS A 215 9.25 5.13 10.80
C LYS A 215 8.52 5.21 12.14
N ASN A 216 8.52 4.15 12.94
CA ASN A 216 7.89 4.15 14.25
C ASN A 216 8.59 5.15 15.18
N HIS A 217 9.92 5.15 15.20
CA HIS A 217 10.72 6.13 15.95
C HIS A 217 10.46 7.57 15.51
N LEU A 218 10.26 7.83 14.21
CA LEU A 218 9.86 9.15 13.72
C LEU A 218 8.44 9.55 14.17
N ILE A 219 7.51 8.60 14.29
CA ILE A 219 6.14 8.84 14.79
C ILE A 219 6.16 9.09 16.30
N GLU A 220 6.86 8.26 17.07
CA GLU A 220 7.01 8.36 18.53
C GLU A 220 7.67 9.67 18.99
N ASN A 221 8.54 10.24 18.14
CA ASN A 221 9.17 11.54 18.36
C ASN A 221 8.42 12.73 17.72
N HIS A 222 7.47 12.50 16.79
CA HIS A 222 6.75 13.57 16.11
C HIS A 222 5.93 14.39 17.12
N PRO A 223 6.04 15.73 17.18
CA PRO A 223 5.46 16.54 18.26
C PRO A 223 3.97 16.25 18.55
N GLU A 224 3.15 16.09 17.50
CA GLU A 224 1.71 15.81 17.64
C GLU A 224 1.39 14.51 18.40
N PHE A 225 2.29 13.53 18.39
CA PHE A 225 2.18 12.27 19.14
C PHE A 225 3.01 12.31 20.42
N SER A 226 4.27 12.74 20.32
CA SER A 226 5.26 12.72 21.39
C SER A 226 4.90 13.65 22.55
N CYS A 227 4.29 14.80 22.27
CA CYS A 227 3.68 15.71 23.25
C CYS A 227 2.16 15.90 23.01
N SER A 228 1.48 14.82 22.61
CA SER A 228 0.02 14.75 22.55
C SER A 228 -0.65 15.11 23.89
N GLU A 229 -1.87 15.67 23.83
CA GLU A 229 -2.63 16.03 25.03
C GLU A 229 -2.87 14.83 25.95
N LEU A 230 -3.17 13.67 25.37
CA LEU A 230 -3.40 12.43 26.14
C LEU A 230 -2.19 12.09 27.00
N ARG A 231 -0.98 12.06 26.41
CA ARG A 231 0.26 11.72 27.12
C ARG A 231 0.62 12.76 28.19
N ALA A 232 0.37 14.05 27.91
CA ALA A 232 0.57 15.11 28.91
C ALA A 232 -0.40 14.95 30.10
N MET A 233 -1.66 14.60 29.84
CA MET A 233 -2.66 14.33 30.90
C MET A 233 -2.34 13.04 31.67
N GLU A 234 -1.89 11.97 31.01
CA GLU A 234 -1.45 10.72 31.67
C GLU A 234 -0.31 10.95 32.65
N VAL A 235 0.74 11.69 32.23
CA VAL A 235 1.86 12.05 33.12
C VAL A 235 1.41 12.99 34.24
N LEU A 236 0.55 13.98 33.96
CA LEU A 236 -0.01 14.86 34.99
C LEU A 236 -0.83 14.09 36.04
N HIS A 237 -1.59 13.08 35.62
CA HIS A 237 -2.34 12.20 36.53
C HIS A 237 -1.44 11.28 37.36
N SER A 238 -0.21 10.98 36.91
CA SER A 238 0.72 10.10 37.64
C SER A 238 1.55 10.82 38.70
N LEU A 239 1.62 12.16 38.70
CA LEU A 239 2.45 12.94 39.64
C LEU A 239 1.92 12.82 41.09
N PRO A 240 2.61 12.11 42.00
CA PRO A 240 2.08 11.84 43.34
C PRO A 240 2.01 13.09 44.23
N ALA A 241 2.79 14.13 43.91
CA ALA A 241 2.80 15.41 44.62
C ALA A 241 1.64 16.34 44.24
N ILE A 242 0.92 16.10 43.13
CA ILE A 242 -0.19 16.95 42.70
C ILE A 242 -1.51 16.29 43.07
N ARG A 243 -2.12 16.76 44.16
CA ARG A 243 -3.47 16.33 44.57
C ARG A 243 -4.49 16.63 43.45
N MET A 244 -5.14 15.60 42.94
CA MET A 244 -6.18 15.72 41.91
C MET A 244 -7.25 16.77 42.29
N TRP A 245 -7.57 17.65 41.34
CA TRP A 245 -8.47 18.81 41.48
C TRP A 245 -8.04 19.91 42.49
N SER A 246 -6.78 19.95 42.93
CA SER A 246 -6.19 21.13 43.58
C SER A 246 -6.16 22.37 42.66
N PRO A 247 -5.81 23.58 43.17
CA PRO A 247 -5.57 24.75 42.33
C PRO A 247 -4.50 24.48 41.27
N LEU A 248 -3.31 24.03 41.70
CA LEU A 248 -2.22 23.63 40.81
C LEU A 248 -2.64 22.60 39.76
N TYR A 249 -3.41 21.58 40.12
CA TYR A 249 -3.89 20.56 39.17
C TYR A 249 -4.77 21.18 38.06
N LYS A 250 -5.71 22.06 38.43
CA LYS A 250 -6.61 22.73 37.49
C LYS A 250 -5.87 23.69 36.57
N ALA A 251 -4.94 24.48 37.13
CA ALA A 251 -4.10 25.37 36.34
C ALA A 251 -3.17 24.58 35.39
N SER A 252 -2.61 23.46 35.86
CA SER A 252 -1.77 22.55 35.06
C SER A 252 -2.53 21.99 33.85
N ILE A 253 -3.78 21.53 34.02
CA ILE A 253 -4.63 21.07 32.90
C ILE A 253 -4.80 22.17 31.84
N ASN A 254 -5.05 23.41 32.26
CA ASN A 254 -5.22 24.52 31.33
C ASN A 254 -3.91 24.83 30.60
N HIS A 255 -2.79 24.90 31.34
CA HIS A 255 -1.45 25.16 30.82
C HIS A 255 -1.01 24.12 29.76
N VAL A 256 -1.17 22.82 30.05
CA VAL A 256 -0.79 21.76 29.09
C VAL A 256 -1.75 21.63 27.91
N LYS A 257 -2.99 22.12 28.00
CA LYS A 257 -3.89 22.17 26.84
C LYS A 257 -3.59 23.36 25.93
N GLN A 258 -3.22 24.50 26.50
CA GLN A 258 -3.09 25.77 25.79
C GLN A 258 -2.06 25.76 24.65
N ASP A 259 -0.93 25.06 24.79
CA ASP A 259 0.14 25.01 23.78
C ASP A 259 0.83 23.64 23.73
N ALA A 260 1.21 23.19 22.54
CA ALA A 260 2.11 22.07 22.33
C ALA A 260 3.51 22.33 22.91
N ALA A 261 4.00 23.58 22.90
CA ALA A 261 5.26 23.96 23.54
C ALA A 261 5.23 23.71 25.06
N ASN A 262 4.10 24.00 25.72
CA ASN A 262 3.90 23.72 27.14
C ASN A 262 3.96 22.22 27.42
N ARG A 263 3.30 21.39 26.59
CA ARG A 263 3.36 19.92 26.69
C ARG A 263 4.77 19.40 26.46
N GLN A 264 5.46 19.92 25.44
CA GLN A 264 6.82 19.52 25.11
C GLN A 264 7.79 19.83 26.26
N THR A 265 7.64 20.98 26.92
CA THR A 265 8.45 21.38 28.06
C THR A 265 8.12 20.56 29.31
N PHE A 266 6.83 20.34 29.60
CA PHE A 266 6.39 19.47 30.69
C PHE A 266 6.91 18.03 30.56
N LEU A 267 6.81 17.45 29.35
CA LEU A 267 7.24 16.08 29.06
C LEU A 267 8.75 15.93 28.83
N PHE A 268 9.50 17.03 28.70
CA PHE A 268 10.96 17.02 28.62
C PHE A 268 11.61 16.67 29.96
N TYR A 269 11.02 17.11 31.07
CA TYR A 269 11.49 16.73 32.41
C TYR A 269 11.25 15.23 32.65
N GLY A 270 12.32 14.51 32.99
CA GLY A 270 12.32 13.05 33.16
C GLY A 270 11.79 12.58 34.51
N ASP A 271 12.01 13.38 35.55
CA ASP A 271 11.59 13.14 36.93
C ASP A 271 10.34 13.95 37.32
N ASP A 272 9.64 13.50 38.35
CA ASP A 272 8.38 14.10 38.80
C ASP A 272 8.57 15.42 39.55
N GLU A 273 9.71 15.66 40.21
CA GLU A 273 9.91 16.88 41.00
C GLU A 273 10.12 18.10 40.09
N ASN A 274 10.98 17.99 39.08
CA ASN A 274 11.15 19.05 38.08
C ASN A 274 9.87 19.29 37.25
N ARG A 275 9.05 18.25 37.01
CA ARG A 275 7.71 18.41 36.40
C ARG A 275 6.79 19.29 37.26
N VAL A 276 6.76 19.06 38.58
CA VAL A 276 5.91 19.84 39.49
C VAL A 276 6.44 21.26 39.64
N LEU A 277 7.75 21.44 39.84
CA LEU A 277 8.40 22.76 39.91
C LEU A 277 8.17 23.59 38.63
N TYR A 278 8.20 22.96 37.46
CA TYR A 278 7.86 23.61 36.19
C TYR A 278 6.39 24.06 36.16
N LEU A 279 5.46 23.22 36.61
CA LEU A 279 4.04 23.57 36.67
C LEU A 279 3.76 24.68 37.68
N GLU A 280 4.40 24.66 38.86
CA GLU A 280 4.30 25.72 39.86
C GLU A 280 4.83 27.07 39.32
N TYR A 281 6.00 27.04 38.67
CA TYR A 281 6.56 28.23 38.00
C TYR A 281 5.67 28.75 36.86
N ALA A 282 5.12 27.86 36.03
CA ALA A 282 4.35 28.25 34.85
C ALA A 282 2.90 28.68 35.16
N THR A 283 2.32 28.17 36.25
CA THR A 283 0.93 28.49 36.64
C THR A 283 0.83 29.54 37.75
N GLY A 284 1.88 29.72 38.57
CA GLY A 284 1.85 30.55 39.77
C GLY A 284 1.12 29.93 40.97
N GLU A 285 0.59 28.72 40.83
CA GLU A 285 -0.02 27.93 41.90
C GLU A 285 1.04 27.11 42.63
N SER A 286 0.84 26.81 43.92
CA SER A 286 1.69 25.89 44.69
C SER A 286 1.01 24.54 44.91
N ARG A 287 1.78 23.47 45.06
CA ARG A 287 1.31 22.15 45.48
C ARG A 287 0.74 22.13 46.92
N ASP A 288 1.18 23.08 47.75
CA ASP A 288 0.85 23.19 49.18
C ASP A 288 -0.41 24.05 49.47
N ALA A 289 -1.25 24.30 48.45
CA ALA A 289 -2.46 25.15 48.48
C ALA A 289 -3.82 24.40 48.43
#